data_AF-A0A2P6MTH9-F1
#
_entry.id   AF-A0A2P6MTH9-F1
#
_cell.length_a   1.000
_cell.length_b   1.000
_cell.length_c   1.000
_cell.angle_alpha   90.00
_cell.angle_beta   90.00
_cell.angle_gamma   90.00
#
_symmetry.space_group_name_H-M   'P 1'
#
loop_
_entity.id
_entity.type
_entity.pdbx_description
1 polymer ?
#
loop_
_entity_poly.entity_id
_entity_poly.type
_entity_poly.pdbx_seq_one_letter_code
_entity_poly.pdbx_strand_id
1 'polypeptide(L)'
;MQKEEPQENPENAQVASDGFMPPTVVYKFRWLVLLGLFLLSFGNGITWITFSTISNITRDYYGVTLMWVNSLSLVFMITYIPLAFVGSWVLDRKGLEYGLFFGAGCTILGVWIRMASVGGTFAWALIGQIVCSIGQPFILSASPKLAANWFADEQRALATTIASVGNPLGVAIGFIIPTAVVSVPNDIPLLLLVEALIVTVCSYPTFILIWENPPTPASTSSSLEREESFSKSLKTIAKDVNMWILFIEFGFGLGAFNTLATLVNNLMEPYGYTNDQSSAVGACVVVLGLVGSGVAGVILDKTKRYKLVLLTCLALATGSMLLFTFMLKEDNMGMLIFTACILGFSTTPVIPVSFETSAEMTFPLGEATPTSFLLVSGQITGIGFVIWMQSLIDNGHIRQANLITVVCLAVSTLVTCFLRVKTKRLNYDQRTKLLNEAGENDSHDY
;
A
#
# COMPACT_ATOMS: atom_id res chain seq x y z
N MET A 1 -19.11 -24.97 42.67
CA MET A 1 -18.24 -24.77 41.49
C MET A 1 -17.90 -23.29 41.42
N GLN A 2 -16.83 -22.93 42.14
CA GLN A 2 -16.23 -21.59 42.10
C GLN A 2 -15.47 -21.46 40.77
N LYS A 3 -15.66 -20.33 40.08
CA LYS A 3 -14.82 -19.93 38.95
C LYS A 3 -13.49 -19.44 39.51
N GLU A 4 -12.41 -20.10 39.12
CA GLU A 4 -11.05 -19.59 39.34
C GLU A 4 -10.87 -18.31 38.53
N GLU A 5 -10.59 -17.22 39.22
CA GLU A 5 -10.05 -15.99 38.63
C GLU A 5 -8.63 -16.27 38.09
N PRO A 6 -8.24 -15.70 36.95
CA PRO A 6 -6.87 -15.85 36.47
C PRO A 6 -5.94 -15.11 37.44
N GLN A 7 -4.99 -15.84 38.04
CA GLN A 7 -3.94 -15.26 38.87
C GLN A 7 -3.09 -14.31 38.02
N GLU A 8 -3.21 -13.01 38.30
CA GLU A 8 -2.26 -12.00 37.82
C GLU A 8 -0.86 -12.37 38.31
N ASN A 9 0.09 -12.42 37.39
CA ASN A 9 1.50 -12.66 37.69
C ASN A 9 2.01 -11.54 38.63
N PRO A 10 2.52 -11.85 39.84
CA PRO A 10 2.92 -10.85 40.84
C PRO A 10 4.03 -9.88 40.38
N GLU A 11 4.77 -10.18 39.31
CA GLU A 11 5.68 -9.22 38.67
C GLU A 11 4.94 -8.05 37.99
N ASN A 12 3.76 -8.28 37.40
CA ASN A 12 2.99 -7.23 36.73
C ASN A 12 2.29 -6.28 37.71
N ALA A 13 1.98 -6.76 38.92
CA ALA A 13 1.40 -5.95 39.98
C ALA A 13 2.42 -4.97 40.61
N GLN A 14 3.72 -5.30 40.58
CA GLN A 14 4.78 -4.42 41.09
C GLN A 14 5.12 -3.28 40.13
N VAL A 15 4.96 -3.46 38.82
CA VAL A 15 5.17 -2.38 37.83
C VAL A 15 4.06 -1.33 37.90
N ALA A 16 2.86 -1.70 38.34
CA ALA A 16 1.74 -0.77 38.50
C ALA A 16 1.82 0.09 39.77
N SER A 17 2.57 -0.35 40.80
CA SER A 17 2.69 0.37 42.08
C SER A 17 3.80 1.43 42.11
N ASP A 18 4.81 1.31 41.25
CA ASP A 18 5.84 2.34 41.11
C ASP A 18 5.46 3.23 39.92
N GLY A 19 5.03 4.46 40.20
CA GLY A 19 4.62 5.49 39.23
C GLY A 19 5.74 5.98 38.28
N PHE A 20 6.66 5.11 37.88
CA PHE A 20 7.77 5.38 36.99
C PHE A 20 7.45 4.78 35.61
N MET A 21 6.70 5.52 34.79
CA MET A 21 6.71 5.24 33.35
C MET A 21 8.16 5.38 32.86
N PRO A 22 8.76 4.33 32.28
CA PRO A 22 10.12 4.43 31.79
C PRO A 22 10.21 5.58 30.77
N PRO A 23 11.26 6.41 30.83
CA PRO A 23 11.37 7.56 29.94
C PRO A 23 11.35 7.07 28.49
N THR A 24 10.44 7.62 27.68
CA THR A 24 10.37 7.35 26.23
C THR A 24 11.59 7.95 25.56
N VAL A 25 12.65 7.17 25.39
CA VAL A 25 13.87 7.62 24.71
C VAL A 25 13.76 7.36 23.22
N VAL A 26 13.78 8.44 22.45
CA VAL A 26 13.63 8.40 21.01
C VAL A 26 15.01 8.38 20.33
N TYR A 27 15.41 7.25 19.77
CA TYR A 27 16.73 7.08 19.13
C TYR A 27 16.80 7.74 17.74
N LYS A 28 17.92 8.42 17.41
CA LYS A 28 18.15 8.95 16.05
C LYS A 28 18.20 7.86 14.97
N PHE A 29 18.56 6.64 15.35
CA PHE A 29 18.65 5.46 14.48
C PHE A 29 17.31 5.06 13.83
N ARG A 30 16.16 5.42 14.43
CA ARG A 30 14.82 5.10 13.90
C ARG A 30 14.57 5.55 12.45
N TRP A 31 15.20 6.65 12.04
CA TRP A 31 15.10 7.16 10.66
C TRP A 31 15.85 6.29 9.66
N LEU A 32 16.93 5.61 10.08
CA LEU A 32 17.63 4.63 9.24
C LEU A 32 16.82 3.33 9.11
N VAL A 33 16.14 2.90 10.18
CA VAL A 33 15.20 1.77 10.13
C VAL A 33 14.06 2.09 9.16
N LEU A 34 13.49 3.30 9.24
CA LEU A 34 12.47 3.78 8.30
C LEU A 34 12.99 3.82 6.86
N LEU A 35 14.22 4.29 6.64
CA LEU A 35 14.87 4.31 5.33
C LEU A 35 15.05 2.89 4.77
N GLY A 36 15.41 1.91 5.58
CA GLY A 36 15.48 0.51 5.18
C GLY A 36 14.15 -0.02 4.65
N LEU A 37 13.07 0.20 5.41
CA LEU A 37 11.71 -0.17 4.97
C LEU A 37 11.29 0.58 3.69
N PHE A 38 11.62 1.86 3.60
CA PHE A 38 11.33 2.69 2.43
C PHE A 38 12.01 2.14 1.17
N LEU A 39 13.32 1.86 1.23
CA LEU A 39 14.08 1.35 0.09
C LEU A 39 13.62 -0.05 -0.33
N LEU A 40 13.27 -0.92 0.62
CA LEU A 40 12.68 -2.22 0.33
C LEU A 40 11.32 -2.09 -0.38
N SER A 41 10.46 -1.22 0.13
CA SER A 41 9.14 -0.93 -0.46
C SER A 41 9.27 -0.35 -1.87
N PHE A 42 10.27 0.52 -2.06
CA PHE A 42 10.63 1.12 -3.34
C PHE A 42 11.10 0.07 -4.37
N GLY A 43 12.05 -0.80 -3.99
CA GLY A 43 12.51 -1.89 -4.84
C GLY A 43 11.36 -2.82 -5.24
N ASN A 44 10.50 -3.21 -4.28
CA ASN A 44 9.34 -4.04 -4.56
C ASN A 44 8.34 -3.35 -5.52
N GLY A 45 8.15 -2.04 -5.38
CA GLY A 45 7.30 -1.24 -6.28
C GLY A 45 7.79 -1.24 -7.73
N ILE A 46 9.11 -1.10 -7.94
CA ILE A 46 9.73 -1.21 -9.27
C ILE A 46 9.40 -2.58 -9.89
N THR A 47 9.63 -3.66 -9.13
CA THR A 47 9.47 -5.04 -9.64
C THR A 47 8.05 -5.43 -10.04
N TRP A 48 7.04 -4.74 -9.50
CA TRP A 48 5.64 -5.04 -9.79
C TRP A 48 5.23 -4.56 -11.19
N ILE A 49 5.77 -3.40 -11.61
CA ILE A 49 5.27 -2.65 -12.78
C ILE A 49 6.22 -2.71 -13.98
N THR A 50 7.37 -3.37 -13.85
CA THR A 50 8.46 -3.51 -14.83
C THR A 50 8.01 -3.68 -16.27
N PHE A 51 7.01 -4.52 -16.53
CA PHE A 51 6.64 -4.89 -17.90
C PHE A 51 5.47 -4.08 -18.44
N SER A 52 4.80 -3.28 -17.61
CA SER A 52 3.53 -2.61 -17.95
C SER A 52 3.63 -1.56 -19.05
N THR A 53 4.75 -0.85 -19.16
CA THR A 53 4.96 0.22 -20.17
C THR A 53 5.55 -0.29 -21.47
N ILE A 54 6.01 -1.54 -21.47
CA ILE A 54 6.64 -2.23 -22.60
C ILE A 54 5.95 -3.57 -22.84
N SER A 55 4.64 -3.65 -22.57
CA SER A 55 3.88 -4.91 -22.63
C SER A 55 3.94 -5.53 -24.02
N ASN A 56 3.87 -4.70 -25.05
CA ASN A 56 4.02 -5.08 -26.45
C ASN A 56 5.41 -5.64 -26.78
N ILE A 57 6.49 -4.98 -26.35
CA ILE A 57 7.87 -5.47 -26.56
C ILE A 57 8.09 -6.79 -25.82
N THR A 58 7.58 -6.89 -24.58
CA THR A 58 7.68 -8.10 -23.75
C THR A 58 6.92 -9.26 -24.39
N ARG A 59 5.72 -8.99 -24.92
CA ARG A 59 4.91 -9.95 -25.69
C ARG A 59 5.71 -10.48 -26.88
N ASP A 60 6.35 -9.59 -27.63
CA ASP A 60 7.09 -9.95 -28.84
C ASP A 60 8.38 -10.71 -28.52
N TYR A 61 9.09 -10.36 -27.44
CA TYR A 61 10.29 -11.08 -26.98
C TYR A 61 9.99 -12.52 -26.55
N TYR A 62 8.93 -12.74 -25.76
CA TYR A 62 8.59 -14.06 -25.23
C TYR A 62 7.61 -14.86 -26.11
N GLY A 63 6.99 -14.25 -27.13
CA GLY A 63 6.00 -14.89 -28.00
C GLY A 63 4.73 -15.31 -27.27
N VAL A 64 4.31 -14.56 -26.24
CA VAL A 64 3.11 -14.84 -25.42
C VAL A 64 1.98 -13.85 -25.72
N THR A 65 0.82 -13.99 -25.09
CA THR A 65 -0.28 -13.01 -25.22
C THR A 65 -0.10 -11.85 -24.24
N LEU A 66 -0.75 -10.69 -24.50
CA LEU A 66 -0.74 -9.56 -23.55
C LEU A 66 -1.29 -9.94 -22.17
N MET A 67 -2.28 -10.84 -22.11
CA MET A 67 -2.79 -11.35 -20.84
C MET A 67 -1.70 -12.06 -20.03
N TRP A 68 -0.82 -12.85 -20.67
CA TRP A 68 0.29 -13.48 -19.98
C TRP A 68 1.31 -12.45 -19.47
N VAL A 69 1.62 -11.41 -20.25
CA VAL A 69 2.48 -10.31 -19.79
C VAL A 69 1.86 -9.60 -18.59
N ASN A 70 0.58 -9.22 -18.66
CA ASN A 70 -0.16 -8.61 -17.55
C ASN A 70 -0.24 -9.54 -16.32
N SER A 71 -0.12 -10.85 -16.54
CA SER A 71 -0.14 -11.82 -15.44
C SER A 71 1.08 -11.64 -14.52
N LEU A 72 2.18 -11.05 -14.99
CA LEU A 72 3.31 -10.68 -14.15
C LEU A 72 2.90 -9.65 -13.08
N SER A 73 2.04 -8.68 -13.41
CA SER A 73 1.49 -7.74 -12.44
C SER A 73 0.32 -8.34 -11.65
N LEU A 74 -0.52 -9.19 -12.26
CA LEU A 74 -1.62 -9.88 -11.56
C LEU A 74 -1.13 -10.81 -10.45
N VAL A 75 0.01 -11.48 -10.65
CA VAL A 75 0.60 -12.37 -9.64
C VAL A 75 0.85 -11.64 -8.32
N PHE A 76 1.25 -10.36 -8.35
CA PHE A 76 1.36 -9.55 -7.13
C PHE A 76 0.02 -9.45 -6.40
N MET A 77 -1.05 -9.16 -7.13
CA MET A 77 -2.39 -9.05 -6.56
C MET A 77 -2.89 -10.40 -6.03
N ILE A 78 -2.72 -11.48 -6.81
CA ILE A 78 -3.18 -12.83 -6.48
C ILE A 78 -2.47 -13.35 -5.24
N THR A 79 -1.14 -13.25 -5.20
CA THR A 79 -0.33 -13.73 -4.07
C THR A 79 -0.57 -12.89 -2.81
N TYR A 80 -0.89 -11.60 -2.96
CA TYR A 80 -1.14 -10.74 -1.82
C TYR A 80 -2.37 -11.18 -1.01
N ILE A 81 -3.46 -11.61 -1.65
CA ILE A 81 -4.72 -11.97 -0.97
C ILE A 81 -4.54 -13.03 0.14
N PRO A 82 -4.00 -14.24 -0.15
CA PRO A 82 -3.82 -15.26 0.88
C PRO A 82 -2.74 -14.90 1.90
N LEU A 83 -1.72 -14.15 1.49
CA LEU A 83 -0.55 -13.85 2.32
C LEU A 83 -0.68 -12.56 3.13
N ALA A 84 -1.66 -11.68 2.88
CA ALA A 84 -1.86 -10.45 3.64
C ALA A 84 -2.05 -10.71 5.14
N PHE A 85 -2.93 -11.65 5.45
CA PHE A 85 -3.24 -12.06 6.82
C PHE A 85 -2.08 -12.84 7.45
N VAL A 86 -1.39 -13.69 6.67
CA VAL A 86 -0.21 -14.43 7.13
C VAL A 86 0.93 -13.46 7.44
N GLY A 87 1.19 -12.49 6.56
CA GLY A 87 2.20 -11.47 6.72
C GLY A 87 1.95 -10.61 7.95
N SER A 88 0.71 -10.14 8.14
CA SER A 88 0.32 -9.44 9.36
C SER A 88 0.52 -10.29 10.61
N TRP A 89 0.09 -11.56 10.58
CA TRP A 89 0.27 -12.47 11.72
C TRP A 89 1.75 -12.72 12.04
N VAL A 90 2.60 -12.90 11.03
CA VAL A 90 4.05 -13.06 11.20
C VAL A 90 4.64 -11.79 11.80
N LEU A 91 4.32 -10.62 11.26
CA LEU A 91 4.79 -9.34 11.81
C LEU A 91 4.35 -9.20 13.27
N ASP A 92 3.11 -9.57 13.62
CA ASP A 92 2.52 -9.51 14.96
C ASP A 92 3.10 -10.49 15.96
N ARG A 93 3.35 -11.74 15.58
CA ARG A 93 3.83 -12.80 16.50
C ARG A 93 5.34 -12.95 16.53
N LYS A 94 5.99 -12.85 15.37
CA LYS A 94 7.42 -13.12 15.20
C LYS A 94 8.26 -11.87 15.11
N GLY A 95 7.67 -10.68 15.09
CA GLY A 95 8.42 -9.42 15.03
C GLY A 95 8.60 -8.87 13.63
N LEU A 96 8.98 -7.59 13.58
CA LEU A 96 9.12 -6.82 12.34
C LEU A 96 10.32 -7.27 11.50
N GLU A 97 11.42 -7.66 12.16
CA GLU A 97 12.67 -8.09 11.52
C GLU A 97 12.48 -9.33 10.65
N TYR A 98 11.91 -10.40 11.22
CA TYR A 98 11.67 -11.65 10.48
C TYR A 98 10.78 -11.44 9.25
N GLY A 99 9.72 -10.64 9.37
CA GLY A 99 8.82 -10.36 8.24
C GLY A 99 9.52 -9.60 7.12
N LEU A 100 10.30 -8.57 7.46
CA LEU A 100 11.01 -7.76 6.48
C LEU A 100 12.21 -8.47 5.85
N PHE A 101 12.94 -9.28 6.60
CA PHE A 101 14.03 -10.10 6.06
C PHE A 101 13.52 -11.13 5.05
N PHE A 102 12.40 -11.78 5.37
CA PHE A 102 11.73 -12.68 4.44
C PHE A 102 11.27 -11.93 3.18
N GLY A 103 10.62 -10.76 3.34
CA GLY A 103 10.19 -9.92 2.22
C GLY A 103 11.33 -9.46 1.31
N ALA A 104 12.45 -9.03 1.90
CA ALA A 104 13.67 -8.65 1.17
C ALA A 104 14.31 -9.85 0.45
N GLY A 105 14.42 -10.99 1.12
CA GLY A 105 14.94 -12.22 0.54
C GLY A 105 14.13 -12.67 -0.68
N CYS A 106 12.80 -12.71 -0.57
CA CYS A 106 11.90 -13.00 -1.67
C CYS A 106 12.03 -12.00 -2.82
N THR A 107 12.11 -10.70 -2.53
CA THR A 107 12.23 -9.67 -3.56
C THR A 107 13.53 -9.81 -4.35
N ILE A 108 14.66 -9.98 -3.66
CA ILE A 108 15.99 -10.15 -4.28
C ILE A 108 16.05 -11.48 -5.06
N LEU A 109 15.67 -12.59 -4.43
CA LEU A 109 15.70 -13.90 -5.08
C LEU A 109 14.84 -13.91 -6.35
N GLY A 110 13.64 -13.32 -6.29
CA GLY A 110 12.73 -13.29 -7.42
C GLY A 110 13.29 -12.55 -8.64
N VAL A 111 13.93 -11.38 -8.47
CA VAL A 111 14.51 -10.64 -9.61
C VAL A 111 15.68 -11.40 -10.24
N TRP A 112 16.49 -12.10 -9.45
CA TRP A 112 17.57 -12.94 -9.99
C TRP A 112 17.04 -14.21 -10.66
N ILE A 113 15.90 -14.76 -10.21
CA ILE A 113 15.22 -15.85 -10.94
C ILE A 113 14.69 -15.35 -12.29
N ARG A 114 14.18 -14.10 -12.39
CA ARG A 114 13.75 -13.55 -13.68
C ARG A 114 14.88 -13.55 -14.71
N MET A 115 16.13 -13.35 -14.31
CA MET A 115 17.28 -13.43 -15.20
C MET A 115 17.43 -14.79 -15.88
N ALA A 116 16.97 -15.89 -15.26
CA ALA A 116 16.98 -17.21 -15.90
C ALA A 116 16.01 -17.32 -17.10
N SER A 117 15.14 -16.32 -17.31
CA SER A 117 14.32 -16.24 -18.53
C SER A 117 15.10 -15.75 -19.76
N VAL A 118 16.30 -15.20 -19.59
CA VAL A 118 17.17 -14.77 -20.68
C VAL A 118 17.64 -16.01 -21.46
N GLY A 119 17.28 -16.11 -22.74
CA GLY A 119 17.53 -17.30 -23.55
C GLY A 119 16.71 -18.54 -23.14
N GLY A 120 15.75 -18.36 -22.22
CA GLY A 120 14.88 -19.41 -21.68
C GLY A 120 13.40 -19.17 -21.99
N THR A 121 12.53 -19.75 -21.17
CA THR A 121 11.07 -19.62 -21.32
C THR A 121 10.49 -18.50 -20.46
N PHE A 122 9.33 -17.96 -20.87
CA PHE A 122 8.54 -17.01 -20.08
C PHE A 122 8.23 -17.51 -18.66
N ALA A 123 8.17 -18.83 -18.46
CA ALA A 123 7.91 -19.43 -17.15
C ALA A 123 8.91 -18.98 -16.08
N TRP A 124 10.20 -18.78 -16.42
CA TRP A 124 11.18 -18.30 -15.44
C TRP A 124 10.92 -16.85 -15.00
N ALA A 125 10.47 -16.00 -15.92
CA ALA A 125 10.06 -14.64 -15.58
C ALA A 125 8.85 -14.68 -14.63
N LEU A 126 7.86 -15.53 -14.91
CA LEU A 126 6.68 -15.71 -14.07
C LEU A 126 7.03 -16.29 -12.69
N ILE A 127 7.91 -17.29 -12.60
CA ILE A 127 8.35 -17.87 -11.32
C ILE A 127 9.08 -16.81 -10.50
N GLY A 128 9.99 -16.05 -11.10
CA GLY A 128 10.69 -14.95 -10.42
C GLY A 128 9.72 -13.88 -9.92
N GLN A 129 8.71 -13.54 -10.74
CA GLN A 129 7.62 -12.64 -10.36
C GLN A 129 6.81 -13.14 -9.16
N ILE A 130 6.46 -14.43 -9.14
CA ILE A 130 5.77 -15.07 -8.01
C ILE A 130 6.62 -14.94 -6.75
N VAL A 131 7.91 -15.26 -6.83
CA VAL A 131 8.81 -15.16 -5.68
C VAL A 131 8.90 -13.71 -5.17
N CYS A 132 9.01 -12.70 -6.04
CA CYS A 132 8.94 -11.30 -5.62
C CYS A 132 7.61 -10.95 -4.94
N SER A 133 6.49 -11.43 -5.49
CA SER A 133 5.14 -11.12 -4.96
C SER A 133 4.89 -11.65 -3.55
N ILE A 134 5.50 -12.79 -3.19
CA ILE A 134 5.37 -13.39 -1.86
C ILE A 134 5.88 -12.45 -0.77
N GLY A 135 6.87 -11.60 -1.09
CA GLY A 135 7.43 -10.64 -0.13
C GLY A 135 6.53 -9.42 0.12
N GLN A 136 5.74 -9.00 -0.87
CA GLN A 136 4.99 -7.73 -0.83
C GLN A 136 4.06 -7.58 0.40
N PRO A 137 3.29 -8.61 0.82
CA PRO A 137 2.42 -8.50 1.99
C PRO A 137 3.14 -8.18 3.29
N PHE A 138 4.36 -8.70 3.47
CA PHE A 138 5.19 -8.44 4.63
C PHE A 138 5.76 -7.02 4.61
N ILE A 139 6.05 -6.50 3.42
CA ILE A 139 6.64 -5.17 3.21
C ILE A 139 5.58 -4.08 3.45
N LEU A 140 4.43 -4.16 2.76
CA LEU A 140 3.41 -3.10 2.81
C LEU A 140 2.69 -3.06 4.17
N SER A 141 2.52 -4.20 4.83
CA SER A 141 1.86 -4.27 6.14
C SER A 141 2.77 -3.80 7.28
N ALA A 142 4.08 -3.67 7.04
CA ALA A 142 5.03 -3.25 8.07
C ALA A 142 5.03 -1.73 8.34
N SER A 143 4.54 -0.89 7.42
CA SER A 143 4.62 0.57 7.56
C SER A 143 3.92 1.12 8.81
N PRO A 144 2.65 0.77 9.12
CA PRO A 144 1.99 1.22 10.34
C PRO A 144 2.64 0.65 11.60
N LYS A 145 3.12 -0.59 11.51
CA LYS A 145 3.75 -1.31 12.63
C LYS A 145 5.12 -0.74 13.01
N LEU A 146 5.99 -0.48 12.03
CA LEU A 146 7.28 0.15 12.26
C LEU A 146 7.10 1.53 12.89
N ALA A 147 6.14 2.30 12.40
CA ALA A 147 5.81 3.60 12.97
C ALA A 147 5.31 3.49 14.42
N ALA A 148 4.50 2.48 14.73
CA ALA A 148 4.03 2.20 16.09
C ALA A 148 5.15 1.86 17.07
N ASN A 149 6.16 1.10 16.62
CA ASN A 149 7.21 0.59 17.50
C ASN A 149 8.35 1.59 17.70
N TRP A 150 8.69 2.39 16.67
CA TRP A 150 9.91 3.22 16.65
C TRP A 150 9.67 4.73 16.76
N PHE A 151 8.43 5.21 16.60
CA PHE A 151 8.12 6.64 16.59
C PHE A 151 7.12 7.00 17.68
N ALA A 152 7.33 8.16 18.30
CA ALA A 152 6.39 8.78 19.22
C ALA A 152 5.05 9.07 18.53
N ASP A 153 3.97 9.17 19.31
CA ASP A 153 2.60 9.28 18.78
C ASP A 153 2.41 10.49 17.86
N GLU A 154 3.11 11.62 18.12
CA GLU A 154 3.06 12.82 17.27
C GLU A 154 3.72 12.64 15.89
N GLN A 155 4.70 11.73 15.80
CA GLN A 155 5.49 11.50 14.58
C GLN A 155 5.10 10.21 13.85
N ARG A 156 4.21 9.41 14.43
CA ARG A 156 3.79 8.11 13.91
C ARG A 156 3.08 8.23 12.56
N ALA A 157 2.11 9.15 12.44
CA ALA A 157 1.38 9.36 11.19
C ALA A 157 2.34 9.79 10.04
N LEU A 158 3.29 10.67 10.35
CA LEU A 158 4.33 11.08 9.41
C LEU A 158 5.22 9.90 8.99
N ALA A 159 5.68 9.08 9.95
CA ALA A 159 6.51 7.91 9.67
C ALA A 159 5.77 6.87 8.82
N THR A 160 4.51 6.57 9.12
CA THR A 160 3.67 5.68 8.30
C THR A 160 3.49 6.23 6.89
N THR A 161 3.28 7.54 6.75
CA THR A 161 3.15 8.20 5.44
C THR A 161 4.46 8.08 4.64
N ILE A 162 5.60 8.41 5.23
CA ILE A 162 6.91 8.29 4.55
C ILE A 162 7.17 6.84 4.12
N ALA A 163 6.96 5.87 5.00
CA ALA A 163 7.14 4.45 4.68
C ALA A 163 6.22 3.99 3.53
N SER A 164 4.93 4.35 3.59
CA SER A 164 3.95 3.92 2.59
C SER A 164 4.16 4.59 1.22
N VAL A 165 4.76 5.78 1.16
CA VAL A 165 5.15 6.47 -0.08
C VAL A 165 6.26 5.75 -0.85
N GLY A 166 7.09 4.95 -0.16
CA GLY A 166 8.20 4.23 -0.80
C GLY A 166 7.75 3.34 -1.94
N ASN A 167 6.65 2.59 -1.77
CA ASN A 167 6.17 1.69 -2.82
C ASN A 167 5.64 2.44 -4.06
N PRO A 168 4.70 3.40 -3.97
CA PRO A 168 4.29 4.19 -5.12
C PRO A 168 5.45 4.92 -5.78
N LEU A 169 6.42 5.46 -5.03
CA LEU A 169 7.59 6.09 -5.64
C LEU A 169 8.40 5.09 -6.48
N GLY A 170 8.54 3.84 -5.98
CA GLY A 170 9.12 2.74 -6.74
C GLY A 170 8.35 2.46 -8.04
N VAL A 171 7.02 2.48 -7.99
CA VAL A 171 6.15 2.31 -9.17
C VAL A 171 6.37 3.43 -10.19
N ALA A 172 6.48 4.68 -9.76
CA ALA A 172 6.75 5.81 -10.66
C ALA A 172 8.07 5.63 -11.42
N ILE A 173 9.12 5.21 -10.72
CA ILE A 173 10.43 4.91 -11.33
C ILE A 173 10.36 3.64 -12.20
N GLY A 174 9.57 2.65 -11.77
CA GLY A 174 9.32 1.41 -12.51
C GLY A 174 8.58 1.62 -13.84
N PHE A 175 7.88 2.73 -14.03
CA PHE A 175 7.36 3.10 -15.36
C PHE A 175 8.46 3.59 -16.30
N ILE A 176 9.44 4.32 -15.76
CA ILE A 176 10.47 5.03 -16.52
C ILE A 176 11.63 4.11 -16.91
N ILE A 177 12.11 3.27 -16.00
CA ILE A 177 13.27 2.39 -16.24
C ILE A 177 13.09 1.51 -17.49
N PRO A 178 11.96 0.80 -17.69
CA PRO A 178 11.78 -0.09 -18.82
C PRO A 178 11.88 0.63 -20.16
N THR A 179 11.23 1.78 -20.31
CA THR A 179 11.27 2.57 -21.55
C THR A 179 12.60 3.27 -21.78
N ALA A 180 13.35 3.59 -20.71
CA ALA A 180 14.68 4.17 -20.83
C ALA A 180 15.74 3.15 -21.29
N VAL A 181 15.54 1.87 -20.99
CA VAL A 181 16.51 0.79 -21.27
C VAL A 181 16.14 -0.02 -22.50
N VAL A 182 14.85 -0.18 -22.80
CA VAL A 182 14.35 -1.09 -23.84
C VAL A 182 13.80 -0.30 -25.02
N SER A 183 14.45 -0.43 -26.18
CA SER A 183 13.93 0.05 -27.47
C SER A 183 13.51 -1.11 -28.38
N VAL A 184 14.15 -2.27 -28.24
CA VAL A 184 13.86 -3.48 -29.01
C VAL A 184 13.72 -4.71 -28.10
N PRO A 185 13.04 -5.80 -28.53
CA PRO A 185 12.91 -7.03 -27.75
C PRO A 185 14.23 -7.58 -27.18
N ASN A 186 15.34 -7.45 -27.92
CA ASN A 186 16.65 -7.94 -27.50
C ASN A 186 17.27 -7.17 -26.33
N ASP A 187 16.68 -6.05 -25.91
CA ASP A 187 17.14 -5.27 -24.75
C ASP A 187 16.52 -5.77 -23.43
N ILE A 188 15.51 -6.66 -23.47
CA ILE A 188 14.88 -7.23 -22.27
C ILE A 188 15.91 -7.85 -21.29
N PRO A 189 16.93 -8.61 -21.74
CA PRO A 189 17.98 -9.10 -20.84
C PRO A 189 18.73 -8.00 -20.08
N LEU A 190 18.99 -6.86 -20.74
CA LEU A 190 19.65 -5.72 -20.11
C LEU A 190 18.73 -5.08 -19.06
N LEU A 191 17.44 -4.93 -19.37
CA LEU A 191 16.45 -4.44 -18.41
C LEU A 191 16.39 -5.31 -17.16
N LEU A 192 16.29 -6.64 -17.32
CA LEU A 192 16.24 -7.56 -16.20
C LEU A 192 17.49 -7.45 -15.32
N LEU A 193 18.67 -7.27 -15.93
CA LEU A 193 19.93 -7.11 -15.19
C LEU A 193 19.97 -5.79 -14.43
N VAL A 194 19.65 -4.68 -15.09
CA VAL A 194 19.61 -3.35 -14.46
C VAL A 194 18.62 -3.34 -13.29
N GLU A 195 17.43 -3.90 -13.49
CA GLU A 195 16.42 -3.99 -12.46
C GLU A 195 16.86 -4.88 -11.29
N ALA A 196 17.44 -6.06 -11.56
CA ALA A 196 17.94 -6.95 -10.52
C ALA A 196 19.01 -6.26 -9.64
N LEU A 197 19.89 -5.47 -10.26
CA LEU A 197 20.90 -4.71 -9.54
C LEU A 197 20.28 -3.60 -8.68
N ILE A 198 19.40 -2.77 -9.26
CA ILE A 198 18.72 -1.68 -8.54
C ILE A 198 17.94 -2.25 -7.34
N VAL A 199 17.13 -3.28 -7.56
CA VAL A 199 16.30 -3.89 -6.53
C VAL A 199 17.14 -4.54 -5.44
N THR A 200 18.27 -5.16 -5.80
CA THR A 200 19.21 -5.71 -4.81
C THR A 200 19.82 -4.60 -3.96
N VAL A 201 20.28 -3.51 -4.57
CA VAL A 201 20.86 -2.35 -3.86
C VAL A 201 19.84 -1.67 -2.93
N CYS A 202 18.58 -1.57 -3.36
CA CYS A 202 17.51 -1.00 -2.54
C CYS A 202 17.05 -1.94 -1.41
N SER A 203 17.00 -3.26 -1.65
CA SER A 203 16.43 -4.21 -0.69
C SER A 203 17.45 -4.75 0.32
N TYR A 204 18.73 -4.85 -0.06
CA TYR A 204 19.80 -5.39 0.79
C TYR A 204 20.02 -4.63 2.12
N PRO A 205 19.93 -3.28 2.17
CA PRO A 205 20.04 -2.53 3.41
C PRO A 205 19.07 -2.97 4.51
N THR A 206 17.95 -3.61 4.16
CA THR A 206 17.00 -4.19 5.12
C THR A 206 17.70 -5.10 6.13
N PHE A 207 18.60 -5.97 5.67
CA PHE A 207 19.31 -6.95 6.53
C PHE A 207 20.28 -6.32 7.52
N ILE A 208 20.62 -5.04 7.35
CA ILE A 208 21.59 -4.31 8.17
C ILE A 208 20.86 -3.28 9.05
N LEU A 209 19.86 -2.60 8.48
CA LEU A 209 19.20 -1.45 9.09
C LEU A 209 17.95 -1.78 9.90
N ILE A 210 17.26 -2.91 9.61
CA ILE A 210 16.06 -3.30 10.36
C ILE A 210 16.44 -4.09 11.61
N TRP A 211 15.92 -3.67 12.75
CA TRP A 211 16.15 -4.27 14.07
C TRP A 211 14.80 -4.50 14.77
N GLU A 212 14.69 -5.63 15.47
CA GLU A 212 13.41 -6.20 15.91
C GLU A 212 12.55 -5.28 16.79
N ASN A 213 13.13 -4.52 17.73
CA ASN A 213 12.47 -3.48 18.52
C ASN A 213 13.50 -2.50 19.14
N PRO A 214 13.16 -1.23 19.39
CA PRO A 214 14.00 -0.35 20.20
C PRO A 214 14.11 -0.89 21.65
N PRO A 215 15.25 -0.67 22.35
CA PRO A 215 15.46 -1.15 23.73
C PRO A 215 14.44 -0.63 24.76
N THR A 216 13.71 0.43 24.42
CA THR A 216 12.64 1.02 25.23
C THR A 216 11.41 1.29 24.35
N PRO A 217 10.18 1.03 24.83
CA PRO A 217 8.96 1.27 24.07
C PRO A 217 8.78 2.76 23.75
N ALA A 218 8.36 3.08 22.51
CA ALA A 218 8.28 4.45 22.02
C ALA A 218 7.07 5.25 22.55
N SER A 219 6.03 4.59 23.10
CA SER A 219 4.87 5.26 23.71
C SER A 219 4.12 4.38 24.73
N THR A 220 3.35 4.99 25.64
CA THR A 220 2.47 4.32 26.62
C THR A 220 1.37 3.47 25.98
N SER A 221 1.03 3.74 24.71
CA SER A 221 0.08 2.95 23.91
C SER A 221 0.72 1.73 23.21
N SER A 222 2.06 1.68 23.19
CA SER A 222 2.87 0.53 22.75
C SER A 222 3.18 -0.46 23.87
N SER A 223 3.08 -0.04 25.14
CA SER A 223 3.28 -0.88 26.34
C SER A 223 2.02 -1.64 26.77
N LEU A 224 0.84 -1.30 26.24
CA LEU A 224 -0.31 -2.20 26.32
C LEU A 224 -0.01 -3.41 25.45
N GLU A 225 0.31 -4.55 26.07
CA GLU A 225 0.37 -5.84 25.41
C GLU A 225 -0.94 -6.04 24.63
N ARG A 226 -0.88 -5.85 23.30
CA ARG A 226 -2.04 -6.00 22.42
C ARG A 226 -2.29 -7.49 22.17
N GLU A 227 -2.63 -8.22 23.23
CA GLU A 227 -2.99 -9.64 23.21
C GLU A 227 -4.45 -9.90 22.78
N GLU A 228 -5.03 -9.08 21.90
CA GLU A 228 -6.26 -9.51 21.24
C GLU A 228 -5.87 -10.57 20.19
N SER A 229 -6.29 -11.83 20.44
CA SER A 229 -6.14 -12.93 19.48
C SER A 229 -6.48 -12.46 18.06
N PHE A 230 -5.57 -12.63 17.10
CA PHE A 230 -5.76 -12.24 15.69
C PHE A 230 -7.14 -12.64 15.13
N SER A 231 -7.61 -13.82 15.51
CA SER A 231 -8.94 -14.35 15.16
C SER A 231 -10.10 -13.52 15.71
N LYS A 232 -9.93 -12.91 16.89
CA LYS A 232 -10.89 -11.98 17.50
C LYS A 232 -10.91 -10.66 16.75
N SER A 233 -9.74 -10.10 16.41
CA SER A 233 -9.61 -8.89 15.58
C SER A 233 -10.33 -9.05 14.24
N LEU A 234 -10.09 -10.17 13.54
CA LEU A 234 -10.74 -10.46 12.27
C LEU A 234 -12.26 -10.62 12.40
N LYS A 235 -12.74 -11.30 13.46
CA LYS A 235 -14.18 -11.42 13.76
C LYS A 235 -14.83 -10.07 14.06
N THR A 236 -14.12 -9.17 14.74
CA THR A 236 -14.63 -7.83 15.04
C THR A 236 -14.74 -6.99 13.78
N ILE A 237 -13.70 -6.98 12.93
CA ILE A 237 -13.71 -6.27 11.64
C ILE A 237 -14.81 -6.82 10.73
N ALA A 238 -14.93 -8.14 10.63
CA ALA A 238 -15.93 -8.78 9.77
C ALA A 238 -17.39 -8.46 10.16
N LYS A 239 -17.64 -8.05 11.42
CA LYS A 239 -18.98 -7.65 11.91
C LYS A 239 -19.25 -6.15 11.79
N ASP A 240 -18.23 -5.32 11.53
CA ASP A 240 -18.42 -3.88 11.41
C ASP A 240 -18.84 -3.50 9.99
N VAL A 241 -20.07 -3.04 9.84
CA VAL A 241 -20.63 -2.59 8.55
C VAL A 241 -19.81 -1.44 7.96
N ASN A 242 -19.26 -0.54 8.78
CA ASN A 242 -18.48 0.57 8.27
C ASN A 242 -17.11 0.11 7.73
N MET A 243 -16.55 -0.99 8.25
CA MET A 243 -15.36 -1.61 7.68
C MET A 243 -15.65 -2.23 6.31
N TRP A 244 -16.84 -2.80 6.09
CA TRP A 244 -17.25 -3.27 4.76
C TRP A 244 -17.52 -2.13 3.76
N ILE A 245 -18.03 -0.99 4.24
CA ILE A 245 -18.15 0.23 3.43
C ILE A 245 -16.75 0.70 2.98
N LEU A 246 -15.79 0.81 3.91
CA LEU A 246 -14.39 1.13 3.57
C LEU A 246 -13.76 0.06 2.68
N PHE A 247 -14.10 -1.22 2.87
CA PHE A 247 -13.60 -2.30 2.02
C PHE A 247 -14.00 -2.08 0.56
N ILE A 248 -15.28 -1.81 0.28
CA ILE A 248 -15.76 -1.56 -1.09
C ILE A 248 -15.14 -0.27 -1.66
N GLU A 249 -15.12 0.78 -0.84
CA GLU A 249 -14.60 2.09 -1.21
C GLU A 249 -13.13 2.03 -1.63
N PHE A 250 -12.29 1.54 -0.72
CA PHE A 250 -10.85 1.37 -0.92
C PHE A 250 -10.57 0.36 -2.03
N GLY A 251 -11.35 -0.71 -2.11
CA GLY A 251 -11.26 -1.72 -3.14
C GLY A 251 -11.32 -1.09 -4.53
N PHE A 252 -12.42 -0.44 -4.87
CA PHE A 252 -12.55 0.18 -6.19
C PHE A 252 -11.55 1.31 -6.43
N GLY A 253 -11.18 2.09 -5.41
CA GLY A 253 -10.14 3.12 -5.53
C GLY A 253 -8.77 2.53 -5.89
N LEU A 254 -8.27 1.60 -5.08
CA LEU A 254 -6.96 0.96 -5.30
C LEU A 254 -6.98 0.04 -6.53
N GLY A 255 -8.07 -0.68 -6.77
CA GLY A 255 -8.24 -1.55 -7.94
C GLY A 255 -8.23 -0.76 -9.25
N ALA A 256 -8.87 0.41 -9.29
CA ALA A 256 -8.81 1.31 -10.45
C ALA A 256 -7.37 1.79 -10.71
N PHE A 257 -6.67 2.24 -9.67
CA PHE A 257 -5.28 2.66 -9.76
C PHE A 257 -4.36 1.52 -10.25
N ASN A 258 -4.46 0.34 -9.63
CA ASN A 258 -3.67 -0.83 -9.99
C ASN A 258 -3.91 -1.29 -11.44
N THR A 259 -5.15 -1.18 -11.90
CA THR A 259 -5.52 -1.56 -13.27
C THR A 259 -4.99 -0.57 -14.28
N LEU A 260 -5.17 0.74 -14.05
CA LEU A 260 -4.59 1.77 -14.90
C LEU A 260 -3.07 1.61 -14.98
N ALA A 261 -2.43 1.36 -13.84
CA ALA A 261 -0.98 1.14 -13.79
C ALA A 261 -0.55 -0.08 -14.61
N THR A 262 -1.29 -1.19 -14.52
CA THR A 262 -0.97 -2.43 -15.24
C THR A 262 -1.23 -2.33 -16.74
N LEU A 263 -2.31 -1.66 -17.13
CA LEU A 263 -2.82 -1.66 -18.51
C LEU A 263 -2.54 -0.35 -19.27
N VAL A 264 -1.69 0.55 -18.75
CA VAL A 264 -1.45 1.86 -19.36
C VAL A 264 -1.01 1.73 -20.82
N ASN A 265 -0.06 0.84 -21.12
CA ASN A 265 0.40 0.59 -22.49
C ASN A 265 -0.72 -0.04 -23.34
N ASN A 266 -1.41 -1.04 -22.80
CA ASN A 266 -2.46 -1.76 -23.51
C ASN A 266 -3.67 -0.87 -23.87
N LEU A 267 -3.93 0.16 -23.07
CA LEU A 267 -4.97 1.16 -23.34
C LEU A 267 -4.55 2.18 -24.40
N MET A 268 -3.27 2.54 -24.43
CA MET A 268 -2.75 3.64 -25.25
C MET A 268 -2.23 3.18 -26.61
N GLU A 269 -1.61 1.99 -26.70
CA GLU A 269 -1.06 1.42 -27.94
C GLU A 269 -2.09 1.38 -29.09
N PRO A 270 -3.36 0.97 -28.89
CA PRO A 270 -4.35 0.93 -29.97
C PRO A 270 -4.72 2.31 -30.55
N TYR A 271 -4.40 3.40 -29.85
CA TYR A 271 -4.59 4.78 -30.32
C TYR A 271 -3.31 5.39 -30.91
N GLY A 272 -2.27 4.57 -31.15
CA GLY A 272 -1.03 5.00 -31.79
C GLY A 272 -0.01 5.67 -30.86
N TYR A 273 -0.21 5.63 -29.54
CA TYR A 273 0.74 6.18 -28.58
C TYR A 273 1.96 5.28 -28.42
N THR A 274 3.12 5.90 -28.20
CA THR A 274 4.39 5.19 -27.97
C THR A 274 4.51 4.66 -26.53
N ASN A 275 5.47 3.77 -26.31
CA ASN A 275 5.79 3.26 -24.98
C ASN A 275 6.27 4.38 -24.06
N ASP A 276 7.07 5.33 -24.57
CA ASP A 276 7.51 6.52 -23.81
C ASP A 276 6.33 7.39 -23.36
N GLN A 277 5.32 7.55 -24.23
CA GLN A 277 4.11 8.29 -23.89
C GLN A 277 3.30 7.54 -22.81
N SER A 278 3.15 6.23 -22.94
CA SER A 278 2.48 5.40 -21.92
C SER A 278 3.19 5.46 -20.57
N SER A 279 4.53 5.43 -20.59
CA SER A 279 5.39 5.60 -19.42
C SER A 279 5.22 6.96 -18.77
N ALA A 280 5.21 8.04 -19.56
CA ALA A 280 4.99 9.40 -19.05
C ALA A 280 3.62 9.52 -18.36
N VAL A 281 2.56 8.97 -18.94
CA VAL A 281 1.21 8.97 -18.32
C VAL A 281 1.23 8.20 -17.00
N GLY A 282 1.76 6.97 -17.00
CA GLY A 282 1.87 6.15 -15.78
C GLY A 282 2.65 6.84 -14.67
N ALA A 283 3.84 7.38 -14.98
CA ALA A 283 4.67 8.09 -14.03
C ALA A 283 3.98 9.36 -13.49
N CYS A 284 3.33 10.15 -14.36
CA CYS A 284 2.60 11.35 -13.96
C CYS A 284 1.45 11.04 -12.99
N VAL A 285 0.67 9.99 -13.24
CA VAL A 285 -0.41 9.54 -12.33
C VAL A 285 0.15 9.29 -10.93
N VAL A 286 1.27 8.56 -10.84
CA VAL A 286 1.83 8.19 -9.55
C VAL A 286 2.47 9.39 -8.84
N VAL A 287 3.25 10.21 -9.54
CA VAL A 287 3.90 11.40 -8.95
C VAL A 287 2.87 12.40 -8.46
N LEU A 288 1.84 12.71 -9.26
CA LEU A 288 0.79 13.63 -8.83
C LEU A 288 -0.08 13.02 -7.74
N GLY A 289 -0.23 11.69 -7.73
CA GLY A 289 -0.85 10.96 -6.63
C GLY A 289 -0.12 11.11 -5.30
N LEU A 290 1.21 11.05 -5.30
CA LEU A 290 2.02 11.31 -4.11
C LEU A 290 1.82 12.75 -3.58
N VAL A 291 1.77 13.73 -4.48
CA VAL A 291 1.46 15.13 -4.12
C VAL A 291 0.06 15.23 -3.52
N GLY A 292 -0.94 14.59 -4.14
CA GLY A 292 -2.30 14.52 -3.62
C GLY A 292 -2.38 13.92 -2.23
N SER A 293 -1.68 12.81 -1.98
CA SER A 293 -1.61 12.16 -0.67
C SER A 293 -1.06 13.09 0.40
N GLY A 294 0.01 13.84 0.10
CA GLY A 294 0.57 14.82 1.01
C GLY A 294 -0.42 15.95 1.34
N VAL A 295 -1.11 16.48 0.31
CA VAL A 295 -2.13 17.53 0.48
C VAL A 295 -3.31 17.02 1.33
N ALA A 296 -3.83 15.83 1.03
CA ALA A 296 -4.92 15.23 1.78
C ALA A 296 -4.53 14.95 3.23
N GLY A 297 -3.32 14.47 3.49
CA GLY A 297 -2.78 14.27 4.85
C GLY A 297 -2.77 15.57 5.66
N VAL A 298 -2.25 16.67 5.09
CA VAL A 298 -2.24 17.98 5.77
C VAL A 298 -3.67 18.50 6.03
N ILE A 299 -4.59 18.32 5.08
CA ILE A 299 -6.00 18.70 5.26
C ILE A 299 -6.63 17.86 6.37
N LEU A 300 -6.34 16.56 6.40
CA LEU A 300 -6.88 15.64 7.38
C LEU A 300 -6.35 15.94 8.77
N ASP A 301 -5.07 16.28 8.90
CA ASP A 301 -4.47 16.67 10.17
C ASP A 301 -5.12 17.91 10.78
N LYS A 302 -5.50 18.88 9.95
CA LYS A 302 -6.16 20.11 10.42
C LYS A 302 -7.65 19.94 10.66
N THR A 303 -8.34 19.20 9.79
CA THR A 303 -9.81 19.14 9.80
C THR A 303 -10.36 17.95 10.58
N LYS A 304 -9.61 16.84 10.62
CA LYS A 304 -10.04 15.51 11.12
C LYS A 304 -11.38 15.05 10.49
N ARG A 305 -11.71 15.55 9.30
CA ARG A 305 -12.95 15.23 8.55
C ARG A 305 -12.72 14.09 7.55
N TYR A 306 -12.35 12.91 8.04
CA TYR A 306 -12.04 11.71 7.25
C TYR A 306 -13.01 11.44 6.08
N LYS A 307 -14.32 11.35 6.38
CA LYS A 307 -15.36 11.08 5.39
C LYS A 307 -15.39 12.11 4.25
N LEU A 308 -15.25 13.40 4.58
CA LEU A 308 -15.36 14.46 3.58
C LEU A 308 -14.18 14.40 2.62
N VAL A 309 -12.97 14.18 3.14
CA VAL A 309 -11.76 14.04 2.33
C VAL A 309 -11.89 12.86 1.38
N LEU A 310 -12.30 11.68 1.87
CA LEU A 310 -12.55 10.50 1.02
C LEU A 310 -13.56 10.78 -0.10
N LEU A 311 -14.71 11.38 0.24
CA LEU A 311 -15.72 11.73 -0.76
C LEU A 311 -15.19 12.68 -1.83
N THR A 312 -14.43 13.70 -1.44
CA THR A 312 -13.86 14.65 -2.40
C THR A 312 -12.84 14.00 -3.33
N CYS A 313 -11.97 13.13 -2.79
CA CYS A 313 -11.00 12.38 -3.57
C CYS A 313 -11.68 11.44 -4.56
N LEU A 314 -12.65 10.64 -4.13
CA LEU A 314 -13.34 9.67 -4.99
C LEU A 314 -14.23 10.34 -6.05
N ALA A 315 -14.90 11.44 -5.71
CA ALA A 315 -15.69 12.20 -6.68
C ALA A 315 -14.79 12.80 -7.77
N LEU A 316 -13.65 13.36 -7.38
CA LEU A 316 -12.66 13.89 -8.32
C LEU A 316 -12.02 12.78 -9.17
N ALA A 317 -11.76 11.60 -8.59
CA ALA A 317 -11.27 10.41 -9.30
C ALA A 317 -12.28 9.90 -10.33
N THR A 318 -13.55 9.86 -9.97
CA THR A 318 -14.63 9.45 -10.88
C THR A 318 -14.74 10.41 -12.07
N GLY A 319 -14.74 11.72 -11.80
CA GLY A 319 -14.80 12.74 -12.85
C GLY A 319 -13.58 12.74 -13.75
N SER A 320 -12.39 12.61 -13.19
CA SER A 320 -11.13 12.56 -13.96
C SER A 320 -11.00 11.28 -14.80
N MET A 321 -11.42 10.12 -14.28
CA MET A 321 -11.45 8.88 -15.08
C MET A 321 -12.44 8.97 -16.24
N LEU A 322 -13.58 9.62 -16.03
CA LEU A 322 -14.56 9.87 -17.11
C LEU A 322 -13.96 10.80 -18.19
N LEU A 323 -13.27 11.86 -17.77
CA LEU A 323 -12.57 12.76 -18.70
C LEU A 323 -11.45 12.01 -19.43
N PHE A 324 -10.61 11.24 -18.73
CA PHE A 324 -9.56 10.42 -19.32
C PHE A 324 -10.13 9.48 -20.40
N THR A 325 -11.27 8.84 -20.13
CA THR A 325 -11.96 7.96 -21.08
C THR A 325 -12.33 8.65 -22.39
N PHE A 326 -12.78 9.91 -22.34
CA PHE A 326 -13.16 10.65 -23.55
C PHE A 326 -11.98 11.40 -24.20
N MET A 327 -10.91 11.65 -23.45
CA MET A 327 -9.69 12.27 -23.97
C MET A 327 -8.74 11.26 -24.62
N LEU A 328 -8.90 9.96 -24.35
CA LEU A 328 -8.19 8.88 -25.02
C LEU A 328 -8.61 8.79 -26.50
N LYS A 329 -7.90 9.56 -27.33
CA LYS A 329 -8.04 9.68 -28.79
C LYS A 329 -6.66 9.82 -29.39
N GLU A 330 -6.53 9.64 -30.70
CA GLU A 330 -5.29 9.94 -31.43
C GLU A 330 -4.86 11.40 -31.20
N ASP A 331 -3.54 11.61 -31.07
CA ASP A 331 -2.88 12.93 -31.05
C ASP A 331 -3.34 13.91 -29.94
N ASN A 332 -3.83 13.39 -28.80
CA ASN A 332 -4.37 14.19 -27.69
C ASN A 332 -3.56 14.06 -26.39
N MET A 333 -2.24 13.91 -26.51
CA MET A 333 -1.35 13.58 -25.39
C MET A 333 -1.41 14.59 -24.23
N GLY A 334 -1.45 15.89 -24.53
CA GLY A 334 -1.45 16.94 -23.50
C GLY A 334 -2.67 16.86 -22.56
N MET A 335 -3.87 16.65 -23.13
CA MET A 335 -5.09 16.47 -22.34
C MET A 335 -5.12 15.12 -21.63
N LEU A 336 -4.54 14.08 -22.24
CA LEU A 336 -4.44 12.77 -21.62
C LEU A 336 -3.57 12.82 -20.35
N ILE A 337 -2.39 13.43 -20.43
CA ILE A 337 -1.52 13.67 -19.26
C ILE A 337 -2.26 14.52 -18.22
N PHE A 338 -2.92 15.60 -18.63
CA PHE A 338 -3.64 16.48 -17.69
C PHE A 338 -4.72 15.73 -16.91
N THR A 339 -5.56 14.95 -17.60
CA THR A 339 -6.61 14.15 -16.95
C THR A 339 -6.02 13.02 -16.08
N ALA A 340 -4.93 12.40 -16.51
CA ALA A 340 -4.20 11.39 -15.74
C ALA A 340 -3.56 11.97 -14.46
N CYS A 341 -3.03 13.18 -14.52
CA CYS A 341 -2.52 13.92 -13.36
C CYS A 341 -3.61 14.17 -12.31
N ILE A 342 -4.81 14.62 -12.74
CA ILE A 342 -5.94 14.81 -11.82
C ILE A 342 -6.39 13.48 -11.24
N LEU A 343 -6.45 12.43 -12.07
CA LEU A 343 -6.79 11.09 -11.62
C LEU A 343 -5.84 10.63 -10.52
N GLY A 344 -4.53 10.65 -10.77
CA GLY A 344 -3.51 10.33 -9.79
C GLY A 344 -3.65 11.11 -8.49
N PHE A 345 -3.69 12.45 -8.59
CA PHE A 345 -3.85 13.37 -7.45
C PHE A 345 -5.08 13.04 -6.59
N SER A 346 -6.11 12.43 -7.16
CA SER A 346 -7.36 12.11 -6.49
C SER A 346 -7.47 10.65 -6.00
N THR A 347 -6.83 9.68 -6.68
CA THR A 347 -6.93 8.25 -6.33
C THR A 347 -5.91 7.82 -5.27
N THR A 348 -4.66 8.27 -5.35
CA THR A 348 -3.62 7.85 -4.40
C THR A 348 -3.87 8.31 -2.94
N PRO A 349 -4.44 9.51 -2.66
CA PRO A 349 -4.76 9.93 -1.30
C PRO A 349 -5.76 9.02 -0.58
N VAL A 350 -6.58 8.28 -1.34
CA VAL A 350 -7.52 7.30 -0.77
C VAL A 350 -6.79 6.29 0.11
N ILE A 351 -5.54 5.94 -0.23
CA ILE A 351 -4.74 4.95 0.51
C ILE A 351 -4.48 5.39 1.96
N PRO A 352 -3.69 6.46 2.22
CA PRO A 352 -3.37 6.88 3.58
C PRO A 352 -4.62 7.33 4.36
N VAL A 353 -5.57 8.02 3.72
CA VAL A 353 -6.79 8.50 4.39
C VAL A 353 -7.64 7.33 4.88
N SER A 354 -7.75 6.26 4.08
CA SER A 354 -8.49 5.05 4.49
C SER A 354 -7.77 4.28 5.59
N PHE A 355 -6.44 4.22 5.57
CA PHE A 355 -5.66 3.59 6.65
C PHE A 355 -5.89 4.30 7.98
N GLU A 356 -5.79 5.63 8.02
CA GLU A 356 -6.10 6.40 9.23
C GLU A 356 -7.56 6.23 9.66
N THR A 357 -8.50 6.30 8.72
CA THR A 357 -9.93 6.11 9.01
C THR A 357 -10.19 4.73 9.61
N SER A 358 -9.55 3.68 9.08
CA SER A 358 -9.68 2.32 9.59
C SER A 358 -9.10 2.20 11.00
N ALA A 359 -7.89 2.71 11.23
CA ALA A 359 -7.21 2.66 12.52
C ALA A 359 -8.03 3.37 13.61
N GLU A 360 -8.65 4.50 13.27
CA GLU A 360 -9.51 5.28 14.16
C GLU A 360 -10.79 4.51 14.55
N MET A 361 -11.40 3.79 13.59
CA MET A 361 -12.64 3.05 13.80
C MET A 361 -12.44 1.72 14.53
N THR A 362 -11.30 1.07 14.32
CA THR A 362 -11.00 -0.26 14.87
C THR A 362 -10.26 -0.22 16.20
N PHE A 363 -9.93 0.95 16.75
CA PHE A 363 -9.33 1.04 18.08
C PHE A 363 -10.15 0.27 19.15
N PRO A 364 -9.52 -0.56 20.00
CA PRO A 364 -8.08 -0.71 20.26
C PRO A 364 -7.35 -1.83 19.49
N LEU A 365 -7.89 -2.32 18.36
CA LEU A 365 -7.25 -3.38 17.57
C LEU A 365 -5.91 -2.95 16.96
N GLY A 366 -4.98 -3.90 16.77
CA GLY A 366 -3.69 -3.66 16.11
C GLY A 366 -3.84 -3.17 14.67
N GLU A 367 -3.04 -2.18 14.25
CA GLU A 367 -3.21 -1.45 12.98
C GLU A 367 -2.93 -2.29 11.72
N ALA A 368 -2.16 -3.39 11.84
CA ALA A 368 -1.79 -4.22 10.70
C ALA A 368 -2.98 -5.00 10.09
N THR A 369 -3.90 -5.50 10.94
CA THR A 369 -5.03 -6.32 10.48
C THR A 369 -6.08 -5.53 9.68
N PRO A 370 -6.58 -4.36 10.14
CA PRO A 370 -7.48 -3.50 9.36
C PRO A 370 -6.85 -3.03 8.04
N THR A 371 -5.57 -2.65 8.07
CA THR A 371 -4.82 -2.22 6.88
C THR A 371 -4.76 -3.33 5.84
N SER A 372 -4.40 -4.55 6.27
CA SER A 372 -4.37 -5.72 5.39
C SER A 372 -5.76 -6.08 4.83
N PHE A 373 -6.81 -5.96 5.65
CA PHE A 373 -8.18 -6.17 5.22
C PHE A 373 -8.57 -5.22 4.07
N LEU A 374 -8.21 -3.94 4.16
CA LEU A 374 -8.43 -2.98 3.07
C LEU A 374 -7.58 -3.30 1.84
N LEU A 375 -6.29 -3.58 2.01
CA LEU A 375 -5.38 -3.92 0.91
C LEU A 375 -5.87 -5.14 0.12
N VAL A 376 -6.34 -6.19 0.80
CA VAL A 376 -6.97 -7.36 0.15
C VAL A 376 -8.13 -6.97 -0.77
N SER A 377 -8.96 -5.99 -0.38
CA SER A 377 -10.04 -5.50 -1.24
C SER A 377 -9.53 -4.92 -2.57
N GLY A 378 -8.49 -4.08 -2.49
CA GLY A 378 -7.90 -3.47 -3.68
C GLY A 378 -7.26 -4.48 -4.62
N GLN A 379 -6.68 -5.55 -4.07
CA GLN A 379 -6.14 -6.64 -4.89
C GLN A 379 -7.23 -7.47 -5.56
N ILE A 380 -8.32 -7.81 -4.85
CA ILE A 380 -9.46 -8.54 -5.42
C ILE A 380 -10.09 -7.77 -6.59
N THR A 381 -10.38 -6.49 -6.35
CA THR A 381 -10.98 -5.61 -7.36
C THR A 381 -10.02 -5.35 -8.52
N GLY A 382 -8.72 -5.16 -8.25
CA GLY A 382 -7.68 -5.02 -9.27
C GLY A 382 -7.57 -6.24 -10.20
N ILE A 383 -7.59 -7.46 -9.65
CA ILE A 383 -7.58 -8.70 -10.47
C ILE A 383 -8.81 -8.73 -11.40
N GLY A 384 -9.99 -8.48 -10.84
CA GLY A 384 -11.24 -8.46 -11.60
C GLY A 384 -11.18 -7.43 -12.73
N PHE A 385 -10.74 -6.21 -12.43
CA PHE A 385 -10.65 -5.13 -13.40
C PHE A 385 -9.62 -5.39 -14.49
N VAL A 386 -8.41 -5.84 -14.16
CA VAL A 386 -7.37 -6.15 -15.16
C VAL A 386 -7.86 -7.23 -16.13
N ILE A 387 -8.45 -8.32 -15.62
CA ILE A 387 -8.96 -9.41 -16.48
C ILE A 387 -10.10 -8.91 -17.37
N TRP A 388 -11.06 -8.19 -16.81
CA TRP A 388 -12.22 -7.68 -17.54
C TRP A 388 -11.83 -6.64 -18.58
N MET A 389 -11.01 -5.65 -18.20
CA MET A 389 -10.56 -4.61 -19.12
C MET A 389 -9.71 -5.19 -20.24
N GLN A 390 -8.77 -6.11 -19.93
CA GLN A 390 -7.97 -6.75 -20.98
C GLN A 390 -8.84 -7.51 -21.97
N SER A 391 -9.85 -8.26 -21.50
CA SER A 391 -10.77 -8.97 -22.38
C SER A 391 -11.56 -8.01 -23.29
N LEU A 392 -11.99 -6.86 -22.78
CA LEU A 392 -12.67 -5.85 -23.60
C LEU A 392 -11.73 -5.14 -24.58
N ILE A 393 -10.48 -4.88 -24.18
CA ILE A 393 -9.44 -4.29 -25.04
C ILE A 393 -9.15 -5.24 -26.22
N ASP A 394 -8.98 -6.54 -25.95
CA ASP A 394 -8.73 -7.56 -26.98
C ASP A 394 -9.88 -7.65 -28.01
N ASN A 395 -11.12 -7.32 -27.61
CA ASN A 395 -12.29 -7.26 -28.48
C ASN A 395 -12.54 -5.87 -29.12
N GLY A 396 -11.63 -4.91 -28.95
CA GLY A 396 -11.75 -3.55 -29.50
C GLY A 396 -12.71 -2.62 -28.73
N HIS A 397 -13.20 -3.02 -27.56
CA HIS A 397 -14.15 -2.27 -26.73
C HIS A 397 -13.46 -1.40 -25.66
N ILE A 398 -12.37 -0.72 -26.00
CA ILE A 398 -11.50 0.02 -25.06
C ILE A 398 -12.26 1.10 -24.26
N ARG A 399 -13.16 1.84 -24.94
CA ARG A 399 -13.97 2.87 -24.25
C ARG A 399 -14.93 2.25 -23.24
N GLN A 400 -15.50 1.08 -23.53
CA GLN A 400 -16.37 0.37 -22.58
C GLN A 400 -15.55 -0.14 -21.39
N ALA A 401 -14.32 -0.61 -21.63
CA ALA A 401 -13.41 -1.02 -20.56
C ALA A 401 -13.21 0.11 -19.54
N ASN A 402 -12.83 1.31 -20.00
CA ASN A 402 -12.64 2.47 -19.13
C ASN A 402 -13.93 2.96 -18.44
N LEU A 403 -15.08 2.90 -19.12
CA LEU A 403 -16.36 3.28 -18.51
C LEU A 403 -16.75 2.38 -17.33
N ILE A 404 -16.38 1.10 -17.34
CA ILE A 404 -16.63 0.21 -16.19
C ILE A 404 -15.86 0.69 -14.96
N THR A 405 -14.60 1.11 -15.12
CA THR A 405 -13.83 1.70 -14.01
C THR A 405 -14.48 2.96 -13.48
N VAL A 406 -15.04 3.82 -14.36
CA VAL A 406 -15.82 4.99 -13.94
C VAL A 406 -17.03 4.59 -13.10
N VAL A 407 -17.79 3.60 -13.55
CA VAL A 407 -18.97 3.10 -12.80
C VAL A 407 -18.56 2.59 -11.42
N CYS A 408 -17.46 1.83 -11.33
CA CYS A 408 -16.98 1.34 -10.05
C CYS A 408 -16.49 2.45 -9.11
N LEU A 409 -15.78 3.46 -9.62
CA LEU A 409 -15.41 4.63 -8.82
C LEU A 409 -16.63 5.45 -8.38
N ALA A 410 -17.67 5.54 -9.22
CA ALA A 410 -18.94 6.17 -8.86
C ALA A 410 -19.66 5.39 -7.75
N VAL A 411 -19.67 4.05 -7.84
CA VAL A 411 -20.22 3.16 -6.79
C VAL A 411 -19.42 3.33 -5.50
N SER A 412 -18.09 3.38 -5.56
CA SER A 412 -17.23 3.68 -4.42
C SER A 412 -17.64 5.00 -3.75
N THR A 413 -17.72 6.08 -4.54
CA THR A 413 -18.15 7.41 -4.07
C THR A 413 -19.53 7.36 -3.39
N LEU A 414 -20.49 6.66 -3.98
CA LEU A 414 -21.85 6.52 -3.43
C LEU A 414 -21.87 5.74 -2.12
N VAL A 415 -21.12 4.64 -2.03
CA VAL A 415 -21.04 3.81 -0.82
C VAL A 415 -20.41 4.61 0.32
N THR A 416 -19.39 5.44 0.04
CA THR A 416 -18.75 6.34 1.01
C THR A 416 -19.72 7.36 1.62
N CYS A 417 -20.80 7.74 0.92
CA CYS A 417 -21.84 8.62 1.49
C CYS A 417 -22.51 7.99 2.72
N PHE A 418 -22.55 6.66 2.83
CA PHE A 418 -23.13 5.94 3.97
C PHE A 418 -22.12 5.69 5.11
N LEU A 419 -20.84 5.98 4.89
CA LEU A 419 -19.80 5.80 5.90
C LEU A 419 -20.08 6.66 7.14
N ARG A 420 -19.98 6.04 8.33
CA ARG A 420 -20.05 6.72 9.62
C ARG A 420 -18.75 6.50 10.38
N VAL A 421 -17.89 7.52 10.37
CA VAL A 421 -16.61 7.49 11.09
C VAL A 421 -16.87 7.82 12.55
N LYS A 422 -16.67 6.84 13.45
CA LYS A 422 -16.67 7.06 14.91
C LYS A 422 -15.23 7.24 15.36
N THR A 423 -14.89 8.43 15.85
CA THR A 423 -13.54 8.77 16.34
C THR A 423 -13.28 8.22 17.74
N LYS A 424 -13.07 6.89 17.85
CA LYS A 424 -12.92 6.22 19.15
C LYS A 424 -11.60 6.57 19.83
N ARG A 425 -10.50 6.64 19.07
CA ARG A 425 -9.16 6.91 19.60
C ARG A 425 -9.03 8.37 19.97
N LEU A 426 -9.49 9.30 19.13
CA LEU A 426 -9.47 10.73 19.45
C LEU A 426 -10.22 11.04 20.75
N ASN A 427 -11.37 10.39 20.96
CA ASN A 427 -12.16 10.54 22.18
C ASN A 427 -11.47 9.93 23.41
N TYR A 428 -10.74 8.82 23.23
CA TYR A 428 -9.96 8.19 24.28
C TYR A 428 -8.79 9.10 24.71
N ASP A 429 -8.02 9.62 23.75
CA ASP A 429 -6.87 10.49 24.02
C ASP A 429 -7.30 11.79 24.71
N GLN A 430 -8.41 12.39 24.28
CA GLN A 430 -8.99 13.56 24.95
C GLN A 430 -9.40 13.25 26.39
N ARG A 431 -10.00 12.08 26.64
CA ARG A 431 -10.41 11.68 27.99
C ARG A 431 -9.21 11.45 28.90
N THR A 432 -8.14 10.83 28.40
CA THR A 432 -6.91 10.60 29.18
C THR A 432 -6.19 11.90 29.50
N LYS A 433 -6.11 12.84 28.54
CA LYS A 433 -5.55 14.18 28.80
C LYS A 433 -6.30 14.92 29.90
N LEU A 434 -7.63 14.92 29.85
CA LEU A 434 -8.47 15.54 30.89
C LEU A 434 -8.29 14.89 32.26
N LEU A 435 -8.10 13.57 32.32
CA LEU A 435 -7.85 12.86 33.58
C LEU A 435 -6.46 13.18 34.15
N ASN A 436 -5.45 13.32 33.30
CA ASN A 436 -4.10 13.72 33.74
C ASN A 436 -4.07 15.18 34.21
N GLU A 437 -4.72 16.09 33.49
CA GLU A 437 -4.87 17.50 33.91
C GLU A 437 -5.68 17.63 35.22
N ALA A 438 -6.68 16.76 35.43
CA ALA A 438 -7.42 16.70 36.70
C ALA A 438 -6.57 16.15 37.86
N GLY A 439 -5.76 15.11 37.62
CA GLY A 439 -4.86 14.52 38.62
C GLY A 439 -3.66 15.40 38.98
N GLU A 440 -3.17 16.23 38.05
CA GLU A 440 -2.15 17.25 38.33
C GLU A 440 -2.70 18.40 39.17
N ASN A 441 -3.97 18.78 39.01
CA ASN A 441 -4.60 19.81 39.85
C ASN A 441 -4.85 19.32 41.29
N ASP A 442 -5.25 18.06 41.49
CA ASP A 442 -5.46 17.50 42.83
C ASP A 442 -4.14 17.29 43.61
N SER A 443 -2.98 17.22 42.93
CA SER A 443 -1.67 17.07 43.59
C SER A 443 -1.00 18.41 43.98
N HIS A 444 -1.56 19.54 43.55
CA HIS A 444 -1.11 20.89 43.94
C HIS A 444 -1.89 21.49 45.12
N ASP A 445 -2.96 20.85 45.59
CA ASP A 445 -3.82 21.32 46.69
C ASP A 445 -3.53 20.63 48.05
N TYR A 446 -2.38 19.96 48.21
CA TYR A 446 -1.93 19.35 49.47
C TYR A 446 -0.67 19.97 50.06
#